data_AF-A0A3A2Z3V3-F1
#
_entry.id   AF-A0A3A2Z3V3-F1
#
_cell.length_a   1.000
_cell.length_b   1.000
_cell.length_c   1.000
_cell.angle_alpha   90.00
_cell.angle_beta   90.00
_cell.angle_gamma   90.00
#
_symmetry.space_group_name_H-M   'P 1'
#
loop_
_entity.id
_entity.type
_entity.pdbx_description
1 polymer ?
#
loop_
_entity_poly.entity_id
_entity_poly.type
_entity_poly.pdbx_seq_one_letter_code
_entity_poly.pdbx_strand_id
1 'polypeptide(L)'
;MQSTIVKHVAAQAERHPGALLIAKLIEKTPRLRSRSRELTDAWESALTEGLIDRNPDQAAQAPLISVVAVATARLGARRWLAADGAITLTASINHAFDELALVGL
;
A
#
# COMPACT_ATOMS: atom_id res chain seq x y z
N MET A 1 7.44 2.15 -25.65
CA MET A 1 7.54 0.67 -25.69
C MET A 1 7.87 0.20 -24.28
N GLN A 2 6.91 -0.32 -23.51
CA GLN A 2 7.18 -0.78 -22.14
C GLN A 2 8.05 -2.05 -22.17
N SER A 3 9.14 -2.03 -21.41
CA SER A 3 10.10 -3.13 -21.28
C SER A 3 9.39 -4.44 -20.89
N THR A 4 9.86 -5.56 -21.45
CA THR A 4 9.42 -6.92 -21.11
C THR A 4 9.47 -7.18 -19.60
N ILE A 5 10.40 -6.53 -18.88
CA ILE A 5 10.50 -6.58 -17.42
C ILE A 5 9.29 -5.93 -16.75
N VAL A 6 8.84 -4.77 -17.23
CA VAL A 6 7.67 -4.06 -16.68
C VAL A 6 6.39 -4.88 -16.87
N LYS A 7 6.23 -5.50 -18.05
CA LYS A 7 5.10 -6.40 -18.34
C LYS A 7 5.14 -7.69 -17.50
N HIS A 8 6.33 -8.26 -17.31
CA HIS A 8 6.53 -9.46 -16.50
C HIS A 8 6.30 -9.19 -15.00
N VAL A 9 6.75 -8.05 -14.49
CA VAL A 9 6.48 -7.62 -13.10
C VAL A 9 4.99 -7.39 -12.88
N ALA A 10 4.30 -6.74 -13.83
CA ALA A 10 2.86 -6.52 -13.75
C ALA A 10 2.04 -7.83 -13.83
N ALA A 11 2.42 -8.75 -14.73
CA ALA A 11 1.72 -10.02 -14.94
C ALA A 11 1.93 -11.05 -13.81
N GLN A 12 2.89 -10.83 -12.91
CA GLN A 12 3.30 -11.76 -11.85
C GLN A 12 3.41 -11.05 -10.49
N ALA A 13 2.85 -9.85 -10.35
CA ALA A 13 3.01 -8.97 -9.19
C ALA A 13 2.69 -9.65 -7.84
N GLU A 14 1.76 -10.61 -7.84
CA GLU A 14 1.37 -11.35 -6.64
C GLU A 14 2.23 -12.59 -6.31
N ARG A 15 3.10 -13.04 -7.24
CA ARG A 15 3.96 -14.23 -7.09
C ARG A 15 5.45 -13.94 -7.01
N HIS A 16 5.86 -12.67 -7.10
CA HIS A 16 7.29 -12.33 -7.25
C HIS A 16 8.05 -12.33 -5.91
N PRO A 17 9.01 -13.26 -5.69
CA PRO A 17 10.03 -13.07 -4.66
C PRO A 17 10.80 -11.75 -4.84
N GLY A 18 10.83 -11.19 -6.07
CA GLY A 18 11.42 -9.88 -6.35
C GLY A 18 10.77 -8.72 -5.58
N ALA A 19 9.44 -8.69 -5.44
CA ALA A 19 8.77 -7.63 -4.69
C ALA A 19 9.14 -7.69 -3.20
N LEU A 20 9.21 -8.91 -2.64
CA LEU A 20 9.62 -9.15 -1.26
C LEU A 20 11.08 -8.75 -1.04
N LEU A 21 11.97 -9.08 -1.98
CA LEU A 21 13.38 -8.68 -1.94
C LEU A 21 13.53 -7.15 -1.98
N ILE A 22 12.78 -6.47 -2.85
CA ILE A 22 12.78 -5.00 -2.93
C ILE A 22 12.25 -4.38 -1.64
N ALA A 23 11.15 -4.89 -1.10
CA ALA A 23 10.58 -4.39 0.15
C ALA A 23 11.57 -4.57 1.32
N LYS A 24 12.23 -5.74 1.41
CA LYS A 24 13.33 -5.97 2.37
C LYS A 24 14.51 -5.02 2.16
N LEU A 25 14.88 -4.73 0.91
CA LEU A 25 15.96 -3.79 0.58
C LEU A 25 15.60 -2.36 1.02
N ILE A 26 14.37 -1.92 0.78
CA ILE A 26 13.84 -0.63 1.22
C ILE A 26 13.91 -0.54 2.74
N GLU A 27 13.42 -1.57 3.44
CA GLU A 27 13.47 -1.60 4.91
C GLU A 27 14.90 -1.59 5.43
N LYS A 28 15.83 -2.35 4.84
CA LYS A 28 17.23 -2.40 5.31
C LYS A 28 18.05 -1.14 5.00
N THR A 29 17.57 -0.27 4.11
CA THR A 29 18.32 0.90 3.64
C THR A 29 17.70 2.21 4.16
N PRO A 30 18.33 2.94 5.10
CA PRO A 30 17.72 4.11 5.75
C PRO A 30 17.22 5.19 4.78
N ARG A 31 17.98 5.49 3.71
CA ARG A 31 17.58 6.46 2.68
C ARG A 31 16.32 6.02 1.93
N LEU A 32 16.23 4.74 1.56
CA LEU A 32 15.06 4.20 0.89
C LEU A 32 13.85 4.15 1.83
N ARG A 33 14.07 3.84 3.11
CA ARG A 33 13.02 3.88 4.12
C ARG A 33 12.47 5.29 4.33
N SER A 34 13.34 6.30 4.38
CA SER A 34 12.92 7.71 4.44
C SER A 34 12.10 8.08 3.22
N ARG A 35 12.61 7.76 2.03
CA ARG A 35 11.92 8.07 0.77
C ARG A 35 10.56 7.37 0.65
N SER A 36 10.46 6.13 1.12
CA SER A 36 9.20 5.38 1.16
C SER A 36 8.15 6.05 2.05
N ARG A 37 8.57 6.64 3.17
CA ARG A 37 7.66 7.42 4.04
C ARG A 37 7.20 8.70 3.35
N GLU A 38 8.09 9.46 2.74
CA GLU A 38 7.71 10.67 1.97
C GLU A 38 6.71 10.34 0.85
N LEU A 39 6.90 9.21 0.16
CA LEU A 39 5.96 8.76 -0.87
C LEU A 39 4.60 8.35 -0.29
N THR A 40 4.55 7.90 0.96
CA THR A 40 3.30 7.60 1.64
C THR A 40 2.47 8.86 1.84
N ASP A 41 3.09 9.94 2.32
CA ASP A 41 2.40 11.21 2.54
C ASP A 41 1.84 11.76 1.21
N ALA A 42 2.59 11.60 0.12
CA ALA A 42 2.13 11.94 -1.22
C ALA A 42 0.92 11.09 -1.68
N TRP A 43 0.87 9.80 -1.30
CA TRP A 43 -0.29 8.95 -1.59
C TRP A 43 -1.53 9.36 -0.81
N GLU A 44 -1.40 9.78 0.45
CA GLU A 44 -2.52 10.28 1.24
C GLU A 44 -3.15 11.52 0.60
N SER A 45 -2.33 12.46 0.11
CA SER A 45 -2.81 13.65 -0.60
C SER A 45 -3.52 13.28 -1.90
N ALA A 46 -2.90 12.46 -2.75
CA ALA A 46 -3.48 12.05 -4.03
C ALA A 46 -4.78 11.25 -3.85
N LEU A 47 -4.86 10.42 -2.81
CA LEU A 47 -6.09 9.68 -2.48
C LEU A 47 -7.19 10.62 -2.01
N THR A 48 -6.85 11.62 -1.19
CA THR A 48 -7.80 12.63 -0.70
C THR A 48 -8.41 13.41 -1.87
N GLU A 49 -7.57 13.91 -2.79
CA GLU A 49 -8.00 14.61 -4.00
C GLU A 49 -8.93 13.72 -4.84
N GLY A 50 -8.53 12.48 -5.12
CA GLY A 50 -9.34 11.55 -5.90
C GLY A 50 -10.67 11.17 -5.24
N LEU A 51 -10.74 11.14 -3.91
CA LEU A 51 -11.99 10.89 -3.18
C LEU A 51 -12.94 12.09 -3.23
N ILE A 52 -12.41 13.31 -3.09
CA ILE A 52 -13.19 14.55 -3.22
C ILE A 52 -13.76 14.67 -4.62
N ASP A 53 -12.94 14.45 -5.65
CA ASP A 53 -13.36 14.53 -7.06
C ASP A 53 -14.48 13.55 -7.40
N ARG A 54 -14.46 12.36 -6.78
CA ARG A 54 -15.48 11.32 -7.02
C ARG A 54 -16.72 11.48 -6.15
N ASN A 55 -16.59 12.04 -4.95
CA ASN A 55 -17.66 12.13 -3.97
C ASN A 55 -17.63 13.51 -3.27
N PRO A 56 -18.02 14.59 -3.97
CA PRO A 56 -17.95 15.95 -3.44
C PRO A 56 -18.80 16.13 -2.17
N ASP A 57 -19.92 15.41 -2.06
CA ASP A 57 -20.78 15.42 -0.87
C ASP A 57 -20.11 14.86 0.39
N GLN A 58 -19.02 14.10 0.23
CA GLN A 58 -18.23 13.49 1.31
C GLN A 58 -16.83 14.11 1.43
N ALA A 59 -16.62 15.29 0.85
CA ALA A 59 -15.30 15.94 0.84
C ALA A 59 -14.73 16.17 2.25
N ALA A 60 -15.61 16.39 3.24
CA ALA A 60 -15.21 16.58 4.63
C ALA A 60 -14.60 15.32 5.27
N GLN A 61 -15.02 14.11 4.85
CA GLN A 61 -14.48 12.85 5.36
C GLN A 61 -13.25 12.36 4.58
N ALA A 62 -13.03 12.85 3.35
CA ALA A 62 -11.98 12.38 2.46
C ALA A 62 -10.55 12.36 3.08
N PRO A 63 -10.11 13.36 3.87
CA PRO A 63 -8.80 13.31 4.51
C PRO A 63 -8.68 12.16 5.53
N LEU A 64 -9.70 11.97 6.38
CA LEU A 64 -9.71 10.90 7.38
C LEU A 64 -9.71 9.53 6.72
N ILE A 65 -10.58 9.34 5.71
CA ILE A 65 -10.65 8.08 4.94
C ILE A 65 -9.29 7.77 4.30
N SER A 66 -8.62 8.77 3.73
CA SER A 66 -7.33 8.57 3.08
C SER A 66 -6.23 8.15 4.04
N VAL A 67 -6.12 8.83 5.19
CA VAL A 67 -5.16 8.47 6.25
C VAL A 67 -5.40 7.04 6.74
N VAL A 68 -6.66 6.68 7.02
CA VAL A 68 -7.02 5.34 7.51
C VAL A 68 -6.73 4.28 6.46
N ALA A 69 -7.09 4.51 5.20
CA ALA A 69 -6.85 3.56 4.11
C ALA A 69 -5.35 3.32 3.89
N VAL A 70 -4.54 4.38 3.86
CA VAL A 70 -3.08 4.28 3.68
C VAL A 70 -2.42 3.60 4.90
N ALA A 71 -2.82 3.94 6.12
CA ALA A 71 -2.32 3.30 7.33
C ALA A 71 -2.63 1.80 7.35
N THR A 72 -3.84 1.42 6.94
CA THR A 72 -4.31 0.03 6.87
C THR A 72 -3.54 -0.76 5.81
N ALA A 73 -3.35 -0.20 4.61
CA ALA A 73 -2.52 -0.81 3.58
C ALA A 73 -1.07 -1.03 4.05
N ARG A 74 -0.50 -0.07 4.79
CA ARG A 74 0.85 -0.19 5.38
C ARG A 74 0.92 -1.26 6.47
N LEU A 75 -0.14 -1.47 7.24
CA LEU A 75 -0.21 -2.56 8.20
C LEU A 75 -0.15 -3.91 7.46
N GLY A 76 -0.96 -4.08 6.41
CA GLY A 76 -0.94 -5.27 5.56
C GLY A 76 0.44 -5.54 4.94
N ALA A 77 1.09 -4.52 4.38
CA ALA A 77 2.43 -4.65 3.81
C ALA A 77 3.49 -5.04 4.86
N ARG A 78 3.40 -4.51 6.09
CA ARG A 78 4.30 -4.90 7.20
C ARG A 78 4.09 -6.35 7.63
N ARG A 79 2.84 -6.81 7.69
CA ARG A 79 2.51 -8.22 7.99
C ARG A 79 3.02 -9.16 6.91
N TRP A 80 2.84 -8.79 5.65
CA TRP A 80 3.39 -9.51 4.50
C TRP A 80 4.92 -9.67 4.60
N LEU A 81 5.63 -8.59 4.91
CA LEU A 81 7.08 -8.59 5.13
C LEU A 81 7.49 -9.47 6.32
N ALA A 82 6.76 -9.39 7.44
CA ALA A 82 7.04 -10.19 8.64
C ALA A 82 6.78 -11.69 8.42
N ALA A 83 5.79 -12.03 7.59
CA ALA A 83 5.48 -13.39 7.17
C ALA A 83 6.44 -13.94 6.09
N ASP A 84 7.45 -13.16 5.69
CA ASP A 84 8.39 -13.51 4.63
C ASP A 84 7.72 -13.93 3.31
N GLY A 85 6.58 -13.32 2.98
CA GLY A 85 5.79 -13.66 1.80
C GLY A 85 5.08 -15.03 1.87
N ALA A 86 5.00 -15.67 3.04
CA ALA A 86 4.20 -16.88 3.24
C ALA A 86 2.70 -16.66 2.97
N ILE A 87 2.25 -15.41 3.08
CA ILE A 87 0.94 -14.92 2.65
C ILE A 87 1.19 -13.94 1.50
N THR A 88 0.26 -13.79 0.56
CA THR A 88 0.41 -12.78 -0.50
C THR A 88 0.27 -11.37 0.07
N LEU A 89 0.86 -10.38 -0.62
CA LEU A 89 0.70 -8.97 -0.24
C LEU A 89 -0.78 -8.56 -0.26
N THR A 90 -1.51 -8.93 -1.31
CA THR A 90 -2.94 -8.66 -1.47
C THR A 90 -3.76 -9.26 -0.33
N ALA A 91 -3.52 -10.53 0.03
CA ALA A 91 -4.23 -11.16 1.14
C ALA A 91 -3.91 -10.49 2.48
N SER A 92 -2.66 -10.05 2.69
CA SER A 92 -2.26 -9.36 3.91
C SER A 92 -2.89 -7.96 4.03
N ILE A 93 -3.05 -7.25 2.91
CA ILE A 93 -3.74 -5.95 2.85
C ILE A 93 -5.23 -6.13 3.07
N ASN A 94 -5.87 -7.07 2.36
CA ASN A 94 -7.31 -7.34 2.53
C ASN A 94 -7.63 -7.72 3.96
N HIS A 95 -6.83 -8.60 4.59
CA HIS A 95 -7.02 -8.95 5.99
C HIS A 95 -6.92 -7.73 6.94
N ALA A 96 -6.05 -6.75 6.64
CA ALA A 96 -5.97 -5.53 7.42
C ALA A 96 -7.22 -4.65 7.25
N PHE A 97 -7.79 -4.59 6.04
CA PHE A 97 -9.06 -3.90 5.79
C PHE A 97 -10.27 -4.61 6.42
N ASP A 98 -10.28 -5.94 6.41
CA ASP A 98 -11.31 -6.73 7.09
C ASP A 98 -11.29 -6.46 8.61
N GLU A 99 -10.10 -6.41 9.22
CA GLU A 99 -9.94 -6.02 10.62
C GLU A 99 -10.41 -4.58 10.91
N LEU A 100 -10.12 -3.64 10.02
CA LEU A 100 -10.59 -2.26 10.16
C LEU A 100 -12.12 -2.19 10.20
N ALA A 101 -12.78 -2.92 9.30
CA ALA A 101 -14.25 -2.97 9.23
C ALA A 101 -14.88 -3.56 10.51
N LEU A 102 -14.20 -4.49 11.18
CA LEU A 102 -14.65 -5.05 12.46
C LEU A 102 -14.60 -4.04 13.62
N VAL A 103 -13.77 -2.99 13.52
CA VAL A 103 -13.60 -1.96 14.55
C VAL A 103 -14.59 -0.79 14.36
N GLY A 104 -15.41 -0.80 13.30
CA GLY A 104 -16.51 0.15 13.11
C GLY A 104 -16.09 1.54 12.64
N LEU A 105 -14.97 1.63 11.91
CA LEU A 105 -14.61 2.78 11.08
C LEU A 105 -15.17 2.64 9.66
#